data_AF-A0A2G9XN25-F1
#
_entry.id   AF-A0A2G9XN25-F1
#
_cell.length_a   1.000
_cell.length_b   1.000
_cell.length_c   1.000
_cell.angle_alpha   90.00
_cell.angle_beta   90.00
_cell.angle_gamma   90.00
#
_symmetry.space_group_name_H-M   'P 1'
#
loop_
_entity.id
_entity.type
_entity.pdbx_description
1 polymer ?
#
loop_
_entity_poly.entity_id
_entity_poly.type
_entity_poly.pdbx_seq_one_letter_code
_entity_poly.pdbx_strand_id
1 'polypeptide(L)'
;MVDEDPGRTQPPYMRKLRLENELAQDELKVFHDESNRNRIFILCPALEEWILKAAKEADLDIERYSLPSTSKKLHRVINLDLSKFERLLEELKDKAPERLKALKKLLET
;
A
#
# COMPACT_ATOMS: atom_id res chain seq x y z
N MET A 1 7.90 2.86 5.25
CA MET A 1 6.88 2.75 4.19
C MET A 1 6.23 4.11 4.05
N VAL A 2 6.11 4.64 2.83
CA VAL A 2 5.55 5.98 2.58
C VAL A 2 4.37 5.80 1.62
N ASP A 3 3.25 6.47 1.89
CA ASP A 3 2.07 6.41 1.04
C ASP A 3 2.11 7.53 -0.02
N GLU A 4 1.82 7.23 -1.28
CA GLU A 4 1.61 8.26 -2.32
C GLU A 4 0.15 8.69 -2.23
N ASP A 5 -0.11 10.00 -2.12
CA ASP A 5 -1.47 10.54 -2.01
C ASP A 5 -1.67 11.51 -3.20
N PRO A 6 -2.41 11.12 -4.25
CA PRO A 6 -2.45 11.88 -5.50
C PRO A 6 -3.07 13.26 -5.26
N GLY A 7 -2.28 14.31 -5.52
CA GLY A 7 -2.70 15.72 -5.37
C GLY A 7 -1.98 16.50 -4.27
N ARG A 8 -1.11 15.86 -3.47
CA ARG A 8 -0.23 16.56 -2.51
C ARG A 8 1.15 16.82 -3.08
N THR A 9 1.75 17.96 -2.71
CA THR A 9 3.13 18.29 -3.08
C THR A 9 4.07 17.26 -2.47
N GLN A 10 4.81 16.53 -3.31
CA GLN A 10 5.81 15.59 -2.81
C GLN A 10 6.84 16.30 -1.92
N PRO A 11 7.24 15.69 -0.78
CA PRO A 11 8.23 16.28 0.10
C PRO A 11 9.54 16.56 -0.67
N PRO A 12 10.27 17.66 -0.37
CA PRO A 12 11.56 17.96 -1.01
C PRO A 12 12.56 16.81 -0.91
N TYR A 13 12.45 15.98 0.14
CA TYR A 13 13.24 14.77 0.34
C TYR A 13 13.04 13.75 -0.78
N MET A 14 11.83 13.59 -1.34
CA MET A 14 11.57 12.67 -2.46
C MET A 14 12.37 13.01 -3.72
N ARG A 15 12.67 14.31 -3.96
CA ARG A 15 13.45 14.73 -5.13
C ARG A 15 14.89 14.21 -5.14
N LYS A 16 15.41 13.81 -3.97
CA LYS A 16 16.76 13.26 -3.83
C LYS A 16 16.78 11.74 -3.97
N LEU A 17 15.61 11.11 -3.99
CA LEU A 17 15.50 9.67 -4.10
C LEU A 17 15.57 9.25 -5.56
N ARG A 18 16.30 8.17 -5.81
CA ARG A 18 16.38 7.57 -7.14
C ARG A 18 15.39 6.41 -7.21
N LEU A 19 14.59 6.35 -8.26
CA LEU A 19 13.77 5.17 -8.55
C LEU A 19 14.71 3.98 -8.81
N GLU A 20 14.68 3.01 -7.90
CA GLU A 20 15.49 1.78 -7.98
C GLU A 20 14.72 0.69 -8.74
N ASN A 21 13.41 0.57 -8.48
CA ASN A 21 12.56 -0.43 -9.12
C ASN A 21 11.10 0.05 -9.21
N GLU A 22 10.38 -0.36 -10.25
CA GLU A 22 8.94 -0.12 -10.41
C GLU A 22 8.26 -1.42 -10.84
N LEU A 23 7.40 -1.95 -9.97
CA LEU A 23 6.54 -3.09 -10.26
C LEU A 23 5.17 -2.55 -10.68
N ALA A 24 5.07 -2.12 -11.93
CA ALA A 24 3.87 -1.47 -12.46
C ALA A 24 2.61 -2.36 -12.36
N GLN A 25 2.78 -3.69 -12.51
CA GLN A 25 1.68 -4.66 -12.35
C GLN A 25 1.16 -4.72 -10.91
N ASP A 26 2.03 -4.51 -9.93
CA ASP A 26 1.72 -4.56 -8.52
C ASP A 26 1.40 -3.18 -7.91
N GLU A 27 1.51 -2.13 -8.73
CA GLU A 27 1.41 -0.73 -8.30
C GLU A 27 2.33 -0.40 -7.12
N LEU A 28 3.57 -0.90 -7.19
CA LEU A 28 4.61 -0.68 -6.19
C LEU A 28 5.80 0.05 -6.81
N LYS A 29 6.31 1.06 -6.10
CA LYS A 29 7.57 1.73 -6.46
C LYS A 29 8.58 1.61 -5.33
N VAL A 30 9.84 1.41 -5.71
CA VAL A 30 10.97 1.32 -4.79
C VAL A 30 11.94 2.44 -5.12
N PHE A 31 12.20 3.27 -4.13
CA PHE A 31 13.13 4.38 -4.22
C PHE A 31 14.31 4.13 -3.30
N HIS A 32 15.52 4.42 -3.77
CA HIS A 32 16.74 4.36 -2.98
C HIS A 32 17.22 5.78 -2.64
N ASP A 33 17.44 6.02 -1.36
CA ASP A 33 18.20 7.16 -0.87
C ASP A 33 19.68 6.79 -0.82
N GLU A 34 20.42 7.20 -1.85
CA GLU A 34 21.87 6.98 -1.92
C GLU A 34 22.64 7.67 -0.78
N SER A 35 22.10 8.74 -0.18
CA SER A 35 22.76 9.50 0.88
C SER A 35 22.68 8.81 2.24
N ASN A 36 21.52 8.19 2.54
CA ASN A 36 21.29 7.53 3.82
C ASN A 36 21.29 6.00 3.74
N ARG A 37 21.52 5.43 2.54
CA ARG A 37 21.40 3.99 2.25
C ARG A 37 20.05 3.40 2.68
N ASN A 38 18.98 4.19 2.51
CA ASN A 38 17.62 3.79 2.88
C ASN A 38 16.81 3.45 1.64
N ARG A 39 15.94 2.44 1.74
CA ARG A 39 14.94 2.12 0.72
C ARG A 39 13.56 2.61 1.14
N ILE A 40 12.82 3.19 0.20
CA ILE A 40 11.46 3.65 0.39
C ILE A 40 10.55 2.89 -0.56
N PHE A 41 9.65 2.12 0.03
CA PHE A 41 8.58 1.43 -0.67
C PHE A 41 7.33 2.31 -0.66
N ILE A 42 6.80 2.58 -1.85
CA ILE A 42 5.59 3.38 -2.08
C ILE A 42 4.51 2.48 -2.67
N LEU A 43 3.33 2.52 -2.05
CA LEU A 43 2.11 1.90 -2.57
C LEU A 43 1.40 2.91 -3.45
N CYS A 44 1.03 2.53 -4.67
CA CYS A 44 0.32 3.39 -5.61
C CYS A 44 -1.07 2.84 -5.94
N PRO A 45 -2.03 3.71 -6.30
CA PRO A 45 -1.95 5.18 -6.23
C PRO A 45 -2.08 5.74 -4.81
N ALA A 46 -2.68 4.99 -3.86
CA ALA A 46 -2.73 5.27 -2.42
C ALA A 46 -2.94 3.95 -1.67
N LEU A 47 -2.60 3.89 -0.38
CA LEU A 47 -2.76 2.70 0.48
C LEU A 47 -4.17 2.12 0.38
N GLU A 48 -5.20 2.95 0.43
CA GLU A 48 -6.58 2.48 0.44
C GLU A 48 -6.96 1.83 -0.89
N GLU A 49 -6.65 2.48 -2.02
CA GLU A 49 -6.89 1.87 -3.34
C GLU A 49 -6.09 0.60 -3.53
N TRP A 50 -4.86 0.60 -3.03
CA TRP A 50 -4.02 -0.58 -3.01
C TRP A 50 -4.77 -1.69 -2.22
N ILE A 51 -5.13 -1.49 -0.96
CA ILE A 51 -5.79 -2.55 -0.19
C ILE A 51 -7.12 -3.03 -0.82
N LEU A 52 -7.92 -2.13 -1.40
CA LEU A 52 -9.15 -2.53 -2.11
C LEU A 52 -8.86 -3.48 -3.28
N LYS A 53 -7.80 -3.24 -4.07
CA LYS A 53 -7.38 -4.12 -5.15
C LYS A 53 -6.83 -5.45 -4.64
N ALA A 54 -6.02 -5.44 -3.58
CA ALA A 54 -5.51 -6.66 -2.96
C ALA A 54 -6.64 -7.55 -2.43
N ALA A 55 -7.67 -6.96 -1.81
CA ALA A 55 -8.86 -7.67 -1.36
C ALA A 55 -9.65 -8.26 -2.52
N LYS A 56 -9.79 -7.52 -3.62
CA LYS A 56 -10.42 -8.01 -4.85
C LYS A 56 -9.67 -9.20 -5.47
N GLU A 57 -8.33 -9.16 -5.50
CA GLU A 57 -7.50 -10.28 -5.96
C GLU A 57 -7.66 -11.52 -5.08
N ALA A 58 -7.88 -11.33 -3.78
CA ALA A 58 -8.08 -12.40 -2.79
C ALA A 58 -9.55 -12.89 -2.70
N ASP A 59 -10.46 -12.37 -3.53
CA ASP A 59 -11.90 -12.61 -3.48
C ASP A 59 -12.52 -12.31 -2.09
N LEU A 60 -11.98 -11.29 -1.41
CA LEU A 60 -12.46 -10.83 -0.11
C LEU A 60 -13.47 -9.70 -0.28
N ASP A 61 -14.65 -9.90 0.31
CA ASP A 61 -15.68 -8.88 0.42
C ASP A 61 -15.42 -7.99 1.63
N ILE A 62 -15.01 -6.75 1.34
CA ILE A 62 -14.56 -5.75 2.32
C ILE A 62 -15.73 -5.29 3.21
N GLU A 63 -16.96 -5.36 2.70
CA GLU A 63 -18.15 -4.96 3.45
C GLU A 63 -18.44 -5.93 4.60
N ARG A 64 -17.98 -7.19 4.52
CA ARG A 64 -18.05 -8.17 5.64
C ARG A 64 -17.28 -7.73 6.87
N TYR A 65 -16.26 -6.89 6.69
CA TYR A 65 -15.47 -6.31 7.78
C TYR A 65 -16.06 -4.98 8.28
N SER A 66 -17.25 -4.60 7.81
CA SER A 66 -17.85 -3.27 8.06
C SER A 66 -16.95 -2.12 7.59
N LEU A 67 -16.16 -2.36 6.54
CA LEU A 67 -15.30 -1.38 5.89
C LEU A 67 -15.94 -0.94 4.56
N PRO A 68 -15.79 0.33 4.19
CA PRO A 68 -16.38 0.85 2.96
C PRO A 68 -15.58 0.42 1.73
N SER A 69 -16.28 0.06 0.66
CA SER A 69 -15.74 -0.37 -0.64
C SER A 69 -15.16 0.75 -1.52
N THR A 70 -14.92 1.95 -0.97
CA THR A 70 -14.40 3.10 -1.72
C THR A 70 -13.23 3.74 -0.99
N SER A 71 -12.16 4.07 -1.72
CA SER A 71 -10.89 4.56 -1.14
C SER A 71 -11.10 5.80 -0.24
N LYS A 72 -11.84 6.81 -0.73
CA LYS A 72 -12.11 8.03 0.04
C LYS A 72 -12.82 7.79 1.37
N LYS A 73 -13.76 6.82 1.42
CA LYS A 73 -14.45 6.46 2.66
C LYS A 73 -13.55 5.61 3.54
N LEU A 74 -12.77 4.70 2.93
CA LEU A 74 -11.84 3.83 3.65
C LEU A 74 -10.80 4.66 4.39
N HIS A 75 -10.24 5.69 3.74
CA HIS A 75 -9.29 6.63 4.35
C HIS A 75 -9.84 7.27 5.62
N ARG A 76 -11.13 7.64 5.63
CA ARG A 76 -11.77 8.21 6.82
C ARG A 76 -11.94 7.18 7.92
N VAL A 77 -12.33 5.96 7.57
CA VAL A 77 -12.60 4.89 8.56
C VAL A 77 -11.31 4.40 9.19
N ILE A 78 -10.27 4.12 8.40
CA ILE A 78 -8.99 3.62 8.93
C ILE A 78 -8.29 4.64 9.84
N ASN A 79 -8.44 5.95 9.55
CA ASN A 79 -7.89 7.00 10.41
C ASN A 79 -8.66 7.18 11.72
N LEU A 80 -9.88 6.64 11.83
CA LEU A 80 -10.69 6.70 13.06
C LEU A 80 -10.56 5.44 13.91
N ASP A 81 -10.59 4.27 13.27
CA ASP A 81 -10.54 2.96 13.92
C ASP A 81 -9.84 1.94 13.02
N LEU A 82 -8.70 1.45 13.47
CA LEU A 82 -7.88 0.47 12.75
C LEU A 82 -8.30 -0.97 13.02
N SER A 83 -9.08 -1.28 14.06
CA SER A 83 -9.33 -2.66 14.49
C SER A 83 -10.03 -3.50 13.40
N LYS A 84 -10.94 -2.89 12.64
CA LYS A 84 -11.60 -3.56 11.50
C LYS A 84 -10.66 -3.77 10.33
N PHE A 85 -9.77 -2.80 10.10
CA PHE A 85 -8.76 -2.84 9.06
C PHE A 85 -7.71 -3.92 9.34
N GLU A 86 -7.28 -4.06 10.59
CA GLU A 86 -6.34 -5.11 11.02
C GLU A 86 -6.90 -6.51 10.73
N ARG A 87 -8.19 -6.76 11.00
CA ARG A 87 -8.83 -8.04 10.67
C ARG A 87 -8.83 -8.35 9.17
N LEU A 88 -9.08 -7.34 8.34
CA LEU A 88 -8.95 -7.49 6.88
C LEU A 88 -7.50 -7.81 6.48
N LEU A 89 -6.52 -7.14 7.10
CA LEU A 89 -5.10 -7.37 6.83
C LEU A 89 -4.64 -8.77 7.24
N GLU A 90 -5.16 -9.33 8.32
CA GLU A 90 -4.87 -10.72 8.72
C GLU A 90 -5.35 -11.71 7.66
N GLU A 91 -6.59 -11.60 7.20
CA GLU A 91 -7.08 -12.49 6.14
C GLU A 91 -6.38 -12.27 4.80
N LEU A 92 -6.01 -11.02 4.48
CA LEU A 92 -5.19 -10.72 3.30
C LEU A 92 -3.82 -11.39 3.37
N LYS A 93 -3.19 -11.45 4.54
CA LYS A 93 -1.92 -12.16 4.74
C LYS A 93 -2.07 -13.66 4.51
N ASP A 94 -3.17 -14.25 4.98
CA ASP A 94 -3.44 -15.68 4.80
C ASP A 94 -3.74 -16.04 3.35
N LYS A 95 -4.53 -15.20 2.65
CA LYS A 95 -4.84 -15.39 1.23
C LYS A 95 -3.65 -15.11 0.32
N ALA A 96 -2.73 -14.25 0.75
CA ALA A 96 -1.50 -13.88 0.06
C ALA A 96 -1.73 -13.55 -1.43
N PRO A 97 -2.50 -12.50 -1.78
CA PRO A 97 -2.64 -12.06 -3.16
C PRO A 97 -1.27 -11.71 -3.76
N GLU A 98 -1.14 -11.79 -5.09
CA GLU A 98 0.16 -11.62 -5.78
C GLU A 98 0.84 -10.31 -5.42
N ARG A 99 0.08 -9.22 -5.34
CA ARG A 99 0.59 -7.93 -4.93
C ARG A 99 1.18 -7.89 -3.52
N LEU A 100 0.57 -8.61 -2.58
CA LEU A 100 1.10 -8.72 -1.22
C LEU A 100 2.36 -9.60 -1.18
N LYS A 101 2.42 -10.65 -2.02
CA LYS A 101 3.65 -11.45 -2.19
C LYS A 101 4.78 -10.60 -2.79
N ALA A 102 4.50 -9.75 -3.77
CA ALA A 102 5.46 -8.85 -4.38
C ALA A 102 6.02 -7.86 -3.33
N LEU A 103 5.14 -7.24 -2.54
CA LEU A 103 5.55 -6.36 -1.44
C LEU A 103 6.39 -7.10 -0.40
N LYS A 104 6.00 -8.33 -0.02
CA LYS A 104 6.76 -9.13 0.94
C LYS A 104 8.17 -9.45 0.44
N LYS A 105 8.31 -9.88 -0.82
CA LYS A 105 9.63 -10.14 -1.44
C LYS A 105 10.53 -8.90 -1.39
N LEU A 106 9.96 -7.72 -1.68
CA LEU A 106 10.70 -6.46 -1.62
C LEU A 106 11.19 -6.10 -0.21
N LEU A 107 10.42 -6.44 0.83
CA LEU A 107 10.79 -6.18 2.22
C LEU A 107 11.82 -7.16 2.79
N GLU A 108 11.93 -8.36 2.20
CA GLU A 108 12.91 -9.38 2.57
C GLU A 108 14.28 -9.17 1.87
N THR A 109 14.43 -8.10 1.08
CA THR A 109 15.64 -7.78 0.26
C THR A 109 16.46 -6.63 0.84
#